data_AF-A0AAW6NIX0-F1
#
_entry.id   AF-A0AAW6NIX0-F1
#
_cell.length_a   1.000
_cell.length_b   1.000
_cell.length_c   1.000
_cell.angle_alpha   90.00
_cell.angle_beta   90.00
_cell.angle_gamma   90.00
#
_symmetry.space_group_name_H-M   'P 1'
#
loop_
_entity.id
_entity.type
_entity.pdbx_description
1 polymer ?
#
loop_
_entity_poly.entity_id
_entity_poly.type
_entity_poly.pdbx_seq_one_letter_code
_entity_poly.pdbx_strand_id
1 'polypeptide(L)'
;MSNSKNYYTEAVKVVDLPVYLDEQHINYKLVFMDQIGMPLTGKLDSSKTIASIGINDKHVKVMLIIYIQGIELKKINLSVFDDVKTKEISLKSTVSETCAEQDNTCSFNLKLNIYAINKQSNQAILLGLSEIEKIAKERNLTLGYYIKRRSGGVSKTS
;
A
#
# COMPACT_ATOMS: atom_id res chain seq x y z
N MET A 1 4.40 -10.42 -41.83
CA MET A 1 4.64 -10.77 -40.41
C MET A 1 4.36 -9.53 -39.59
N SER A 2 3.29 -9.51 -38.77
CA SER A 2 3.09 -8.41 -37.84
C SER A 2 4.17 -8.49 -36.78
N ASN A 3 5.13 -7.55 -36.78
CA ASN A 3 5.98 -7.32 -35.62
C ASN A 3 5.10 -6.73 -34.52
N SER A 4 4.36 -7.59 -33.80
CA SER A 4 3.75 -7.17 -32.54
C SER A 4 4.90 -6.94 -31.57
N LYS A 5 5.31 -5.67 -31.45
CA LYS A 5 6.26 -5.27 -30.42
C LYS A 5 5.58 -5.52 -29.06
N ASN A 6 6.15 -6.42 -28.27
CA ASN A 6 5.64 -6.71 -26.94
C ASN A 6 6.19 -5.65 -25.98
N TYR A 7 5.31 -5.09 -25.17
CA TYR A 7 5.67 -4.23 -24.06
C TYR A 7 5.43 -4.98 -22.74
N TYR A 8 5.99 -4.49 -21.65
CA TYR A 8 5.89 -5.11 -20.34
C TYR A 8 5.45 -4.09 -19.31
N THR A 9 4.55 -4.51 -18.42
CA THR A 9 4.31 -3.76 -17.19
C THR A 9 5.50 -3.94 -16.24
N GLU A 10 5.72 -2.96 -15.36
CA GLU A 10 6.67 -3.11 -14.26
C GLU A 10 6.43 -4.43 -13.50
N ALA A 11 7.49 -5.22 -13.30
CA ALA A 11 7.52 -6.25 -12.27
C ALA A 11 7.53 -5.57 -10.90
N VAL A 12 6.92 -6.18 -9.90
CA VAL A 12 6.74 -5.56 -8.59
C VAL A 12 7.27 -6.46 -7.51
N LYS A 13 8.16 -5.93 -6.67
CA LYS A 13 8.65 -6.62 -5.48
C LYS A 13 8.09 -5.91 -4.25
N VAL A 14 7.31 -6.65 -3.47
CA VAL A 14 6.78 -6.14 -2.20
C VAL A 14 7.85 -6.26 -1.14
N VAL A 15 8.23 -5.12 -0.57
CA VAL A 15 9.17 -5.01 0.55
C VAL A 15 8.42 -4.50 1.78
N ASP A 16 9.03 -4.67 2.95
CA ASP A 16 8.53 -4.09 4.21
C ASP A 16 7.03 -4.39 4.48
N LEU A 17 6.72 -5.66 4.76
CA LEU A 17 5.38 -6.04 5.21
C LEU A 17 5.16 -5.59 6.67
N PRO A 18 4.02 -4.96 7.01
CA PRO A 18 3.66 -4.72 8.40
C PRO A 18 3.53 -6.03 9.18
N VAL A 19 4.15 -6.10 10.36
CA VAL A 19 4.24 -7.34 11.19
C VAL A 19 2.86 -7.87 11.63
N TYR A 20 1.86 -6.99 11.71
CA TYR A 20 0.49 -7.36 12.09
C TYR A 20 -0.34 -7.93 10.93
N LEU A 21 0.22 -7.99 9.72
CA LEU A 21 -0.46 -8.53 8.54
C LEU A 21 0.12 -9.91 8.19
N ASP A 22 -0.77 -10.84 7.90
CA ASP A 22 -0.40 -12.21 7.55
C ASP A 22 0.15 -12.28 6.13
N GLU A 23 1.44 -12.62 6.02
CA GLU A 23 2.15 -12.72 4.75
C GLU A 23 1.67 -13.84 3.84
N GLN A 24 0.96 -14.84 4.37
CA GLN A 24 0.43 -15.95 3.58
C GLN A 24 -0.83 -15.57 2.78
N HIS A 25 -1.39 -14.38 3.04
CA HIS A 25 -2.68 -13.93 2.51
C HIS A 25 -2.59 -12.65 1.67
N ILE A 26 -1.45 -12.43 1.01
CA ILE A 26 -1.29 -11.29 0.11
C ILE A 26 -1.79 -11.65 -1.29
N ASN A 27 -2.86 -10.97 -1.70
CA ASN A 27 -3.45 -11.10 -3.02
C ASN A 27 -3.23 -9.81 -3.81
N TYR A 28 -3.30 -9.87 -5.13
CA TYR A 28 -3.23 -8.69 -5.97
C TYR A 28 -4.27 -8.74 -7.08
N LYS A 29 -4.58 -7.55 -7.60
CA LYS A 29 -5.44 -7.33 -8.76
C LYS A 29 -4.77 -6.33 -9.68
N LEU A 30 -4.71 -6.65 -10.96
CA LEU A 30 -4.29 -5.74 -12.03
C LEU A 30 -5.50 -5.36 -12.85
N VAL A 31 -5.72 -4.05 -12.95
CA VAL A 31 -6.81 -3.44 -13.70
C VAL A 31 -6.21 -2.67 -14.86
N PHE A 32 -6.60 -3.04 -16.08
CA PHE A 32 -6.22 -2.37 -17.31
C PHE A 32 -7.33 -1.36 -17.63
N MET A 33 -7.10 -0.08 -17.36
CA MET A 33 -8.18 0.92 -17.32
C MET A 33 -8.82 1.17 -18.69
N ASP A 34 -8.04 1.02 -19.75
CA ASP A 34 -8.47 1.34 -21.13
C ASP A 34 -8.86 0.08 -21.93
N GLN A 35 -8.94 -1.09 -21.27
CA GLN A 35 -9.31 -2.36 -21.90
C GLN A 35 -10.56 -2.96 -21.24
N ILE A 36 -11.52 -3.40 -22.06
CA ILE A 36 -12.68 -4.14 -21.59
C ILE A 36 -12.25 -5.59 -21.35
N GLY A 37 -12.16 -5.99 -20.08
CA GLY A 37 -11.76 -7.34 -19.69
C GLY A 37 -11.87 -7.57 -18.19
N MET A 38 -11.84 -8.84 -17.79
CA MET A 38 -11.73 -9.17 -16.38
C MET A 38 -10.34 -8.82 -15.85
N PRO A 39 -10.24 -8.26 -14.64
CA PRO A 39 -8.96 -7.95 -14.02
C PRO A 39 -8.16 -9.22 -13.77
N LEU A 40 -6.85 -9.16 -13.97
CA LEU A 40 -5.96 -10.27 -13.63
C LEU A 40 -5.75 -10.28 -12.12
N THR A 41 -6.00 -11.43 -11.50
CA THR A 41 -5.86 -11.59 -10.05
C THR A 41 -4.87 -12.70 -9.74
N GLY A 42 -4.19 -12.60 -8.61
CA GLY A 42 -3.23 -13.61 -8.18
C GLY A 42 -2.89 -13.50 -6.70
N LYS A 43 -2.11 -14.47 -6.24
CA LYS A 43 -1.52 -14.49 -4.89
C LYS A 43 -0.02 -14.25 -5.03
N LEU A 44 0.54 -13.45 -4.14
CA LEU A 44 2.00 -13.35 -4.04
C LEU A 44 2.54 -14.68 -3.52
N ASP A 45 3.61 -15.14 -4.14
CA ASP A 45 4.37 -16.27 -3.64
C ASP A 45 5.25 -15.85 -2.44
N SER A 46 6.02 -16.80 -1.91
CA SER A 46 6.98 -16.54 -0.82
C SER A 46 8.06 -15.53 -1.18
N SER A 47 8.34 -15.32 -2.47
CA SER A 47 9.28 -14.30 -2.96
C SER A 47 8.70 -12.90 -2.93
N LYS A 48 7.40 -12.76 -2.66
CA LYS A 48 6.66 -11.49 -2.60
C LYS A 48 6.82 -10.66 -3.87
N THR A 49 6.95 -11.35 -5.01
CA THR A 49 7.21 -10.74 -6.32
C THR A 49 6.05 -11.02 -7.28
N ILE A 50 5.68 -10.01 -8.05
CA ILE A 50 4.78 -10.11 -9.20
C ILE A 50 5.67 -9.99 -10.45
N ALA A 51 5.68 -11.04 -11.27
CA ALA A 51 6.35 -11.00 -12.56
C ALA A 51 5.69 -9.96 -13.49
N SER A 52 6.48 -9.38 -14.39
CA SER A 52 5.95 -8.49 -15.43
C SER A 52 4.95 -9.22 -16.33
N ILE A 53 3.94 -8.50 -16.80
CA ILE A 53 2.96 -9.01 -17.76
C ILE A 53 3.22 -8.35 -19.11
N GLY A 54 3.26 -9.19 -20.15
CA GLY A 54 3.36 -8.73 -21.53
C GLY A 54 2.05 -8.09 -21.98
N ILE A 55 2.13 -6.92 -22.62
CA ILE A 55 0.99 -6.20 -23.19
C ILE A 55 1.31 -5.74 -24.61
N ASN A 56 0.26 -5.69 -25.44
CA ASN A 56 0.40 -5.43 -26.88
C ASN A 56 0.34 -3.93 -27.24
N ASP A 57 0.01 -3.07 -26.28
CA ASP A 57 -0.11 -1.62 -26.48
C ASP A 57 0.53 -0.87 -25.31
N LYS A 58 1.49 0.01 -25.64
CA LYS A 58 2.25 0.83 -24.68
C LYS A 58 1.43 1.94 -24.03
N HIS A 59 0.25 2.26 -24.57
CA HIS A 59 -0.59 3.35 -24.08
C HIS A 59 -1.60 2.91 -23.02
N VAL A 60 -1.70 1.61 -22.75
CA VAL A 60 -2.60 1.06 -21.74
C VAL A 60 -2.18 1.51 -20.34
N LYS A 61 -3.14 2.04 -19.58
CA LYS A 61 -2.93 2.32 -18.15
C LYS A 61 -3.19 1.09 -17.31
N VAL A 62 -2.19 0.71 -16.51
CA VAL A 62 -2.26 -0.46 -15.63
C VAL A 62 -2.23 -0.03 -14.17
N MET A 63 -3.23 -0.44 -13.40
CA MET A 63 -3.32 -0.20 -11.97
C MET A 63 -3.17 -1.51 -11.20
N LEU A 64 -2.17 -1.57 -10.33
CA LEU A 64 -1.99 -2.62 -9.35
C LEU A 64 -2.70 -2.27 -8.05
N ILE A 65 -3.48 -3.21 -7.54
CA ILE A 65 -4.13 -3.13 -6.25
C ILE A 65 -3.66 -4.32 -5.40
N ILE A 66 -3.02 -4.03 -4.28
CA ILE A 66 -2.57 -5.05 -3.32
C ILE A 66 -3.62 -5.21 -2.22
N TYR A 67 -3.99 -6.46 -1.97
CA TYR A 67 -4.89 -6.86 -0.92
C TYR A 67 -4.21 -7.75 0.10
N ILE A 68 -4.54 -7.60 1.38
CA ILE A 68 -4.21 -8.59 2.40
C ILE A 68 -5.49 -8.97 3.12
N GLN A 69 -5.79 -10.27 3.16
CA GLN A 69 -7.01 -10.80 3.80
C GLN A 69 -8.30 -10.10 3.32
N GLY A 70 -8.37 -9.76 2.03
CA GLY A 70 -9.53 -9.09 1.42
C GLY A 70 -9.55 -7.57 1.55
N ILE A 71 -8.59 -6.95 2.23
CA ILE A 71 -8.52 -5.50 2.39
C ILE A 71 -7.58 -4.90 1.38
N GLU A 72 -8.02 -3.85 0.70
CA GLU A 72 -7.16 -3.05 -0.15
C GLU A 72 -6.15 -2.25 0.69
N LEU A 73 -4.85 -2.49 0.49
CA LEU A 73 -3.79 -1.75 1.18
C LEU A 73 -3.17 -0.65 0.34
N LYS A 74 -3.01 -0.90 -0.97
CA LYS A 74 -2.29 0.02 -1.84
C LYS A 74 -2.79 -0.06 -3.26
N LYS A 75 -2.95 1.11 -3.88
CA LYS A 75 -3.19 1.30 -5.31
C LYS A 75 -1.97 1.97 -5.93
N ILE A 76 -1.47 1.40 -7.02
CA ILE A 76 -0.23 1.84 -7.66
C ILE A 76 -0.46 1.86 -9.17
N ASN A 77 -0.13 2.97 -9.81
CA ASN A 77 -0.03 3.02 -11.26
C ASN A 77 1.28 2.37 -11.67
N LEU A 78 1.18 1.35 -12.54
CA LEU A 78 2.32 0.71 -13.16
C LEU A 78 2.56 1.34 -14.52
N SER A 79 3.84 1.50 -14.83
CA SER A 79 4.28 1.98 -16.13
C SER A 79 4.49 0.81 -17.10
N VAL A 80 4.49 1.12 -18.39
CA VAL A 80 4.66 0.17 -19.48
C VAL A 80 5.90 0.54 -20.27
N PHE A 81 6.79 -0.43 -20.49
CA PHE A 81 8.08 -0.22 -21.15
C PHE A 81 8.39 -1.35 -22.15
N ASP A 82 9.42 -1.17 -22.97
CA ASP A 82 9.91 -2.20 -23.90
C ASP A 82 10.64 -3.35 -23.18
N ASP A 83 11.08 -3.11 -21.93
CA ASP A 83 11.84 -4.05 -21.12
C ASP A 83 11.24 -4.22 -19.72
N VAL A 84 11.58 -5.33 -19.06
CA VAL A 84 11.11 -5.60 -17.70
C VAL A 84 11.87 -4.72 -16.71
N LYS A 85 11.16 -3.75 -16.13
CA LYS A 85 11.62 -2.95 -14.99
C LYS A 85 11.04 -3.50 -13.70
N THR A 86 11.85 -3.57 -12.64
CA THR A 86 11.37 -3.97 -11.30
C THR A 86 11.20 -2.75 -10.42
N LYS A 87 10.03 -2.65 -9.78
CA LYS A 87 9.69 -1.60 -8.82
C LYS A 87 9.54 -2.20 -7.43
N GLU A 88 10.27 -1.67 -6.46
CA GLU A 88 10.08 -2.03 -5.06
C GLU A 88 8.97 -1.20 -4.43
N ILE A 89 8.05 -1.87 -3.72
CA ILE A 89 6.95 -1.20 -3.03
C ILE A 89 6.93 -1.58 -1.55
N SER A 90 7.03 -0.59 -0.68
CA SER A 90 6.81 -0.77 0.76
C SER A 90 5.32 -0.77 1.09
N LEU A 91 4.88 -1.72 1.92
CA LEU A 91 3.51 -1.75 2.48
C LEU A 91 3.41 -1.14 3.88
N LYS A 92 4.52 -0.72 4.50
CA LYS A 92 4.49 0.08 5.73
C LYS A 92 3.90 1.46 5.45
N SER A 93 3.23 2.04 6.45
CA SER A 93 2.84 3.45 6.45
C SER A 93 4.07 4.33 6.23
N THR A 94 3.97 5.27 5.30
CA THR A 94 5.03 6.23 5.02
C THR A 94 4.82 7.51 5.81
N VAL A 95 5.91 8.03 6.38
CA VAL A 95 5.97 9.40 6.90
C VAL A 95 6.59 10.24 5.78
N SER A 96 5.89 11.28 5.32
CA SER A 96 6.47 12.25 4.38
C SER A 96 6.80 13.53 5.13
N GLU A 97 8.04 13.99 4.97
CA GLU A 97 8.54 15.22 5.57
C GLU A 97 8.67 16.30 4.49
N THR A 98 8.18 17.50 4.79
CA THR A 98 8.38 18.71 4.01
C THR A 98 8.99 19.76 4.92
N CYS A 99 10.23 20.14 4.68
CA CYS A 99 10.88 21.23 5.40
C CYS A 99 10.82 22.52 4.59
N ALA A 100 10.35 23.60 5.21
CA ALA A 100 10.47 24.94 4.65
C ALA A 100 11.79 25.56 5.14
N GLU A 101 12.68 25.93 4.21
CA GLU A 101 14.02 26.44 4.51
C GLU A 101 14.00 27.80 5.24
N GLN A 102 12.95 28.60 5.09
CA GLN A 102 12.90 29.97 5.63
C GLN A 102 12.73 30.04 7.16
N ASP A 103 12.12 29.03 7.79
CA ASP A 103 11.79 29.05 9.22
C ASP A 103 12.28 27.80 9.99
N ASN A 104 13.13 26.96 9.40
CA ASN A 104 13.56 25.66 9.95
C ASN A 104 12.37 24.78 10.43
N THR A 105 11.20 24.98 9.85
CA THR A 105 9.99 24.26 10.25
C THR A 105 9.79 23.10 9.29
N CYS A 106 9.96 21.88 9.82
CA CYS A 106 9.63 20.65 9.13
C CYS A 106 8.21 20.23 9.50
N SER A 107 7.33 20.21 8.50
CA SER A 107 6.00 19.61 8.62
C SER A 107 6.08 18.17 8.16
N PHE A 108 5.55 17.24 8.94
CA PHE A 108 5.38 15.86 8.52
C PHE A 108 3.90 15.55 8.35
N ASN A 109 3.56 14.83 7.29
CA ASN A 109 2.25 14.23 7.13
C ASN A 109 2.36 12.74 7.49
N LEU A 110 1.65 12.35 8.53
CA LEU A 110 1.55 10.97 8.98
C LEU A 110 0.22 10.38 8.50
N LYS A 111 0.29 9.46 7.53
CA LYS A 111 -0.87 8.67 7.12
C LYS A 111 -0.85 7.32 7.83
N LEU A 112 -1.64 7.19 8.89
CA LEU A 112 -1.85 5.93 9.60
C LEU A 112 -3.08 5.22 9.06
N ASN A 113 -2.92 3.94 8.71
CA ASN A 113 -4.05 3.05 8.50
C ASN A 113 -4.15 2.15 9.75
N ILE A 114 -5.26 2.26 10.47
CA ILE A 114 -5.51 1.48 11.70
C ILE A 114 -6.50 0.38 11.36
N TYR A 115 -6.19 -0.85 11.73
CA TYR A 115 -7.02 -2.00 11.44
C TYR A 115 -7.46 -2.71 12.73
N ALA A 116 -8.72 -3.14 12.81
CA ALA A 116 -9.16 -4.13 13.78
C ALA A 116 -8.96 -5.53 13.20
N ILE A 117 -8.35 -6.45 13.96
CA ILE A 117 -8.18 -7.84 13.54
C ILE A 117 -9.31 -8.69 14.13
N ASN A 118 -10.14 -9.28 13.26
CA ASN A 118 -11.11 -10.29 13.69
C ASN A 118 -10.35 -11.58 14.05
N LYS A 119 -10.36 -11.97 15.33
CA LYS A 119 -9.63 -13.14 15.83
C LYS A 119 -10.13 -14.48 15.30
N GLN A 120 -11.35 -14.57 14.78
CA GLN A 120 -11.94 -15.82 14.28
C GLN A 120 -11.60 -16.04 12.81
N SER A 121 -11.76 -15.01 11.97
CA SER A 121 -11.47 -15.09 10.53
C SER A 121 -10.04 -14.67 10.17
N ASN A 122 -9.28 -14.19 11.16
CA ASN A 122 -8.00 -13.49 10.99
C ASN A 122 -8.08 -12.24 10.09
N GLN A 123 -9.28 -11.80 9.73
CA GLN A 123 -9.49 -10.72 8.78
C GLN A 123 -9.22 -9.37 9.44
N ALA A 124 -8.34 -8.56 8.86
CA ALA A 124 -8.21 -7.17 9.24
C ALA A 124 -9.41 -6.34 8.70
N ILE A 125 -9.81 -5.29 9.40
CA ILE A 125 -10.88 -4.38 9.00
C ILE A 125 -10.34 -2.96 9.18
N LEU A 126 -10.25 -2.20 8.08
CA LEU A 126 -9.79 -0.80 8.15
C LEU A 126 -10.80 0.00 8.97
N LEU A 127 -10.32 0.66 10.01
CA LEU A 127 -11.15 1.50 10.86
C LEU A 127 -11.15 2.94 10.35
N GLY A 128 -12.34 3.50 10.19
CA GLY A 128 -12.55 4.92 10.06
C GLY A 128 -12.34 5.65 11.40
N LEU A 129 -12.16 6.97 11.34
CA LEU A 129 -11.98 7.80 12.54
C LEU A 129 -13.14 7.65 13.53
N SER A 130 -14.39 7.63 13.03
CA SER A 130 -15.58 7.47 13.87
C SER A 130 -15.64 6.14 14.61
N GLU A 131 -15.14 5.06 14.01
CA GLU A 131 -15.07 3.73 14.64
C GLU A 131 -13.99 3.71 15.72
N ILE A 132 -12.84 4.36 15.46
CA ILE A 132 -11.76 4.52 16.44
C ILE A 132 -12.25 5.35 17.65
N GLU A 133 -12.96 6.45 17.41
CA GLU A 133 -13.58 7.29 18.43
C GLU A 133 -14.60 6.52 19.27
N LYS A 134 -15.43 5.69 18.62
CA LYS A 134 -16.38 4.83 19.31
C LYS A 134 -15.69 3.82 20.21
N ILE A 135 -14.68 3.10 19.72
CA ILE A 135 -13.90 2.13 20.50
C ILE A 135 -13.24 2.81 21.71
N ALA A 136 -12.69 4.01 21.50
CA ALA A 136 -12.06 4.76 22.58
C ALA A 136 -13.07 5.14 23.66
N LYS A 137 -14.24 5.66 23.27
CA LYS A 137 -15.33 6.01 24.20
C LYS A 137 -15.83 4.79 24.97
N GLU A 138 -16.06 3.68 24.29
CA GLU A 138 -16.52 2.41 24.91
C GLU A 138 -15.52 1.86 25.93
N ARG A 139 -14.23 2.10 25.72
CA ARG A 139 -13.14 1.62 26.59
C ARG A 139 -12.60 2.67 27.54
N ASN A 140 -13.24 3.84 27.62
CA ASN A 140 -12.77 4.98 28.41
C ASN A 140 -11.29 5.35 28.14
N LEU A 141 -10.90 5.32 26.86
CA LEU A 141 -9.56 5.66 26.38
C LEU A 141 -9.55 7.10 25.83
N THR A 142 -8.46 7.82 26.07
CA THR A 142 -8.20 9.11 25.40
C THR A 142 -7.51 8.84 24.08
N LEU A 143 -8.11 9.32 22.97
CA LEU A 143 -7.45 9.32 21.67
C LEU A 143 -6.46 10.48 21.58
N GLY A 144 -5.28 10.18 21.07
CA GLY A 144 -4.24 11.14 20.79
C GLY A 144 -3.08 10.45 20.09
N TYR A 145 -2.17 11.23 19.55
CA TYR A 145 -0.88 10.74 19.09
C TYR A 145 0.19 11.37 19.98
N TYR A 146 1.27 10.61 20.22
CA TYR A 146 2.47 11.18 20.81
C TYR A 146 3.62 10.98 19.83
N ILE A 147 4.38 12.04 19.63
CA ILE A 147 5.60 11.97 18.82
C ILE A 147 6.75 11.84 19.79
N LYS A 148 7.32 10.64 19.87
CA LYS A 148 8.55 10.40 20.60
C LYS A 148 9.73 10.61 19.67
N ARG A 149 10.55 11.62 19.94
CA ARG A 149 11.82 11.82 19.23
C ARG A 149 12.76 10.66 19.57
N ARG A 150 13.60 10.24 18.61
CA ARG A 150 14.65 9.22 18.85
C ARG A 150 15.60 9.60 20.01
N SER A 151 15.78 10.90 20.27
CA SER A 151 16.54 11.42 21.41
C SER A 151 15.82 11.31 22.76
N GLY A 152 14.62 10.72 22.82
CA GLY A 152 13.91 10.39 24.06
C GLY A 152 12.85 11.40 24.51
N GLY A 153 12.83 12.61 23.95
CA GLY A 153 11.79 13.61 24.24
C GLY A 153 10.42 13.21 23.67
N VAL A 154 9.39 13.22 24.51
CA VAL A 154 7.99 12.99 24.10
C VAL A 154 7.32 14.35 23.91
N SER A 155 6.73 14.60 22.73
CA SER A 155 5.93 15.81 22.49
C SER A 155 4.66 15.77 23.35
N LYS A 156 4.36 16.88 24.04
CA LYS A 156 3.15 17.03 24.88
C LYS A 156 1.93 17.58 24.12
N THR A 157 2.06 17.84 22.82
CA THR A 157 0.96 18.35 22.00
C THR A 157 0.06 17.20 21.58
N SER A 158 -1.13 17.18 22.20
CA SER A 158 -2.35 16.49 21.76
C SER A 158 -3.04 17.27 20.66
#